data_AF-A0A1V1TNG5-F1
#
_entry.id   AF-A0A1V1TNG5-F1
#
_cell.length_a   1.000
_cell.length_b   1.000
_cell.length_c   1.000
_cell.angle_alpha   90.00
_cell.angle_beta   90.00
_cell.angle_gamma   90.00
#
_symmetry.space_group_name_H-M   'P 1'
#
loop_
_entity.id
_entity.type
_entity.pdbx_description
1 polymer ?
#
loop_
_entity_poly.entity_id
_entity_poly.type
_entity_poly.pdbx_seq_one_letter_code
_entity_poly.pdbx_strand_id
1 'polypeptide(L)'
;MGSYKIEDAKGRFVMVAANASQETVNAKARELLITCDVRDNTRQTFGGGEYSDNALVRARAARENTSVTVTFANGTYSARWKSS
;
A
#
# COMPACT_ATOMS: atom_id res chain seq x y z
N MET A 1 -0.34 15.09 17.84
CA MET A 1 -0.06 15.01 16.38
C MET A 1 -1.10 14.10 15.75
N GLY A 2 -1.82 14.57 14.72
CA GLY A 2 -2.83 13.76 14.03
C GLY A 2 -2.21 12.71 13.10
N SER A 3 -3.02 11.76 12.64
CA SER A 3 -2.64 10.80 11.61
C SER A 3 -3.76 10.65 10.59
N TYR A 4 -3.40 10.35 9.35
CA TYR A 4 -4.34 10.02 8.29
C TYR A 4 -4.29 8.52 8.01
N LYS A 5 -5.45 7.95 7.68
CA LYS A 5 -5.57 6.58 7.21
C LYS A 5 -5.28 6.52 5.71
N ILE A 6 -4.44 5.59 5.26
CA ILE A 6 -4.30 5.23 3.85
C ILE A 6 -4.88 3.83 3.68
N GLU A 7 -5.90 3.69 2.83
CA GLU A 7 -6.66 2.45 2.66
C GLU A 7 -6.64 1.96 1.21
N ASP A 8 -6.55 0.65 1.01
CA ASP A 8 -6.64 0.00 -0.30
C ASP A 8 -8.09 -0.28 -0.71
N ALA A 9 -8.32 -0.80 -1.91
CA ALA A 9 -9.66 -1.11 -2.40
C ALA A 9 -10.39 -2.25 -1.62
N LYS A 10 -9.69 -2.99 -0.75
CA LYS A 10 -10.24 -4.09 0.05
C LYS A 10 -10.38 -3.72 1.53
N GLY A 11 -10.20 -2.45 1.91
CA GLY A 11 -10.33 -1.97 3.29
C GLY A 11 -9.11 -2.22 4.19
N ARG A 12 -7.98 -2.66 3.63
CA ARG A 12 -6.70 -2.80 4.33
C ARG A 12 -6.05 -1.42 4.43
N PHE A 13 -5.46 -1.09 5.57
CA PHE A 13 -4.95 0.25 5.79
C PHE A 13 -3.60 0.33 6.51
N VAL A 14 -2.92 1.46 6.31
CA VAL A 14 -1.76 1.90 7.09
C VAL A 14 -1.98 3.33 7.57
N MET A 15 -1.30 3.71 8.64
CA MET A 15 -1.35 5.06 9.18
C MET A 15 -0.13 5.88 8.71
N VAL A 16 -0.36 7.15 8.43
CA VAL A 16 0.66 8.14 8.12
C VAL A 16 0.47 9.37 8.99
N ALA A 17 1.57 10.02 9.39
CA ALA A 17 1.49 11.24 10.17
C ALA A 17 0.76 12.34 9.37
N ALA A 18 -0.09 13.14 10.04
CA ALA A 18 -0.89 14.16 9.35
C ALA A 18 -0.06 15.30 8.75
N ASN A 19 1.20 15.44 9.17
CA ASN A 19 2.17 16.40 8.63
C ASN A 19 3.12 15.78 7.59
N ALA A 20 2.89 14.55 7.15
CA ALA A 20 3.72 13.91 6.14
C ALA A 20 3.58 14.60 4.77
N SER A 21 4.66 14.62 4.00
CA SER A 21 4.63 15.11 2.63
C SER A 21 3.79 14.21 1.73
N GLN A 22 3.26 14.75 0.62
CA GLN A 22 2.54 13.94 -0.38
C GLN A 22 3.41 12.80 -0.93
N GLU A 23 4.73 13.00 -1.05
CA GLU A 23 5.68 11.95 -1.43
C GLU A 23 5.69 10.79 -0.42
N THR A 24 5.71 11.10 0.88
CA THR A 24 5.64 10.09 1.94
C THR A 24 4.32 9.33 1.91
N VAL A 25 3.21 10.04 1.68
CA VAL A 25 1.89 9.42 1.54
C VAL A 25 1.86 8.47 0.34
N ASN A 26 2.38 8.90 -0.81
CA ASN A 26 2.44 8.08 -2.02
C ASN A 26 3.35 6.85 -1.84
N ALA A 27 4.50 7.01 -1.18
CA ALA A 27 5.40 5.90 -0.86
C ALA A 27 4.69 4.86 0.02
N LYS A 28 4.05 5.28 1.12
CA LYS A 28 3.28 4.39 2.00
C LYS A 28 2.09 3.74 1.30
N ALA A 29 1.38 4.48 0.45
CA ALA A 29 0.29 3.94 -0.37
C ALA A 29 0.78 2.84 -1.31
N ARG A 30 1.94 3.05 -1.96
CA ARG A 30 2.55 2.05 -2.82
C ARG A 30 2.99 0.81 -2.04
N GLU A 31 3.64 0.98 -0.89
CA GLU A 31 4.03 -0.14 -0.04
C GLU A 31 2.82 -0.95 0.42
N LEU A 32 1.75 -0.28 0.89
CA LEU A 32 0.48 -0.92 1.23
C LEU A 32 -0.01 -1.79 0.07
N LEU A 33 -0.09 -1.25 -1.15
CA LEU A 33 -0.59 -1.98 -2.31
C LEU A 33 0.29 -3.18 -2.69
N ILE A 34 1.62 -3.05 -2.59
CA ILE A 34 2.55 -4.16 -2.86
C ILE A 34 2.37 -5.29 -1.85
N THR A 35 2.35 -4.95 -0.57
CA THR A 35 2.12 -5.93 0.51
C THR A 35 0.77 -6.63 0.33
N CYS A 36 -0.25 -5.85 -0.06
CA CYS A 36 -1.58 -6.33 -0.35
C CYS A 36 -1.63 -7.30 -1.54
N ASP A 37 -0.96 -6.97 -2.64
CA ASP A 37 -0.83 -7.83 -3.82
C ASP A 37 -0.10 -9.14 -3.47
N VAL A 38 1.03 -9.05 -2.75
CA VAL A 38 1.77 -10.24 -2.29
C VAL A 38 0.86 -11.12 -1.44
N ARG A 39 0.20 -10.55 -0.44
CA ARG A 39 -0.76 -11.27 0.41
C ARG A 39 -1.84 -11.98 -0.39
N ASP A 40 -2.40 -11.32 -1.41
CA ASP A 40 -3.45 -11.88 -2.25
C ASP A 40 -2.94 -12.99 -3.17
N ASN A 41 -1.69 -12.91 -3.65
CA ASN A 41 -1.08 -13.97 -4.45
C ASN A 41 -0.57 -15.15 -3.60
N THR A 42 -0.22 -14.93 -2.33
CA THR A 42 0.31 -15.95 -1.41
C THR A 42 -0.74 -16.49 -0.44
N ARG A 43 -2.05 -16.41 -0.76
CA ARG A 43 -3.20 -16.74 0.10
C ARG A 43 -3.20 -18.15 0.73
N GLN A 44 -2.21 -19.00 0.48
CA GLN A 44 -2.09 -20.35 1.06
C GLN A 44 -1.29 -20.42 2.38
N THR A 45 -0.54 -19.38 2.78
CA THR A 45 0.21 -19.36 4.04
C THR A 45 -0.38 -18.34 5.01
N PHE A 46 -1.50 -18.69 5.66
CA PHE A 46 -2.19 -17.80 6.60
C PHE A 46 -1.71 -18.02 8.04
N GLY A 47 -1.16 -16.97 8.64
CA GLY A 47 -0.89 -16.93 10.08
C GLY A 47 0.14 -15.88 10.48
N GLY A 48 -0.04 -14.61 10.10
CA GLY A 48 0.75 -13.51 10.64
C GLY A 48 2.26 -13.53 10.36
N GLY A 49 2.73 -14.37 9.43
CA GLY A 49 4.15 -14.43 9.05
C GLY A 49 4.55 -13.26 8.17
N GLU A 50 5.74 -12.71 8.43
CA GLU A 50 6.44 -11.79 7.53
C GLU A 50 6.46 -12.39 6.12
N TYR A 51 5.98 -11.63 5.13
CA TYR A 51 6.08 -12.03 3.73
C TYR A 51 7.57 -12.21 3.40
N SER A 52 7.94 -13.28 2.70
CA SER A 52 9.36 -13.47 2.38
C SER A 52 9.88 -12.24 1.64
N ASP A 53 11.06 -11.74 2.05
CA ASP A 53 11.70 -10.59 1.42
C ASP A 53 11.77 -10.77 -0.11
N ASN A 54 12.02 -12.00 -0.56
CA ASN A 54 12.01 -12.34 -1.98
C ASN A 54 10.67 -12.09 -2.67
N ALA A 55 9.53 -12.36 -2.04
CA ALA A 55 8.20 -12.09 -2.62
C ALA A 55 7.93 -10.58 -2.71
N LEU A 56 8.30 -9.83 -1.67
CA LEU A 56 8.20 -8.37 -1.68
C LEU A 56 9.13 -7.75 -2.73
N VAL A 57 10.36 -8.24 -2.87
CA VAL A 57 11.32 -7.79 -3.89
C VAL A 57 10.77 -8.07 -5.29
N ARG A 58 10.25 -9.27 -5.56
CA ARG A 58 9.63 -9.61 -6.86
C ARG A 58 8.43 -8.71 -7.16
N ALA A 59 7.56 -8.46 -6.19
CA ALA A 59 6.41 -7.59 -6.38
C ALA A 59 6.81 -6.11 -6.58
N ARG A 60 7.84 -5.64 -5.86
CA ARG A 60 8.44 -4.30 -6.06
C ARG A 60 8.97 -4.17 -7.48
N ALA A 61 9.73 -5.15 -7.97
CA ALA A 61 10.24 -5.18 -9.34
C ALA A 61 9.11 -5.20 -10.38
N ALA A 62 8.08 -6.04 -10.17
CA ALA A 62 6.92 -6.10 -11.05
C ALA A 62 6.11 -4.78 -11.09
N ARG A 63 6.16 -4.00 -10.01
CA ARG A 63 5.45 -2.72 -9.84
C ARG A 63 6.37 -1.50 -9.91
N GLU A 64 7.59 -1.65 -10.45
CA GLU A 64 8.55 -0.54 -10.50
C GLU A 64 8.01 0.65 -11.31
N ASN A 65 7.34 0.34 -12.41
CA ASN A 65 6.78 1.32 -13.34
C ASN A 65 5.27 1.58 -13.13
N THR A 66 4.64 0.92 -12.15
CA THR A 66 3.21 1.12 -11.88
C THR A 66 3.01 2.35 -10.99
N SER A 67 2.34 3.36 -11.53
CA SER A 67 1.93 4.53 -10.75
C SER A 67 0.83 4.16 -9.74
N VAL A 68 0.77 4.89 -8.63
CA VAL A 68 -0.30 4.78 -7.64
C VAL A 68 -1.16 6.03 -7.71
N THR A 69 -2.47 5.86 -7.74
CA THR A 69 -3.43 6.94 -7.55
C THR A 69 -3.80 7.00 -6.07
N VAL A 70 -3.62 8.17 -5.48
CA VAL A 70 -4.02 8.45 -4.09
C VAL A 70 -5.06 9.58 -4.10
N THR A 71 -6.21 9.35 -3.49
CA THR A 71 -7.29 10.34 -3.38
C THR A 71 -7.61 10.59 -1.92
N PHE A 72 -7.69 11.85 -1.51
CA PHE A 72 -8.03 12.22 -0.12
C PHE A 72 -9.49 12.66 -0.01
N ALA A 73 -10.26 11.99 0.84
CA ALA A 73 -11.64 12.36 1.15
C ALA A 73 -11.97 12.00 2.60
N ASN A 74 -12.72 12.87 3.30
CA ASN A 74 -13.22 12.63 4.66
C ASN A 74 -12.13 12.15 5.65
N GLY A 75 -10.92 12.72 5.58
CA GLY A 75 -9.81 12.35 6.47
C GLY A 75 -9.12 11.02 6.14
N THR A 76 -9.44 10.40 5.01
CA THR A 76 -8.85 9.12 4.56
C THR A 76 -8.26 9.27 3.16
N TYR A 77 -7.04 8.77 2.96
CA TYR A 77 -6.46 8.54 1.66
C TYR A 77 -6.87 7.17 1.13
N SER A 78 -7.38 7.11 -0.09
CA SER A 78 -7.64 5.87 -0.83
C SER A 78 -6.53 5.64 -1.83
N ALA A 79 -5.87 4.48 -1.77
CA ALA A 79 -4.76 4.09 -2.64
C ALA A 79 -5.20 3.00 -3.62
N ARG A 80 -4.88 3.18 -4.91
CA ARG A 80 -5.12 2.19 -5.96
C ARG A 80 -3.98 2.17 -6.97
N TRP A 81 -3.70 1.02 -7.56
CA TRP A 81 -2.85 0.95 -8.75
C TRP A 81 -3.49 1.74 -9.88
N LYS A 82 -2.72 2.61 -10.53
CA LYS A 82 -3.17 3.28 -11.75
C LYS A 82 -3.24 2.23 -12.86
N SER A 83 -4.44 1.86 -13.29
CA SER A 83 -4.58 1.12 -14.55
C SER A 83 -4.15 2.07 -15.67
N SER A 84 -3.22 1.60 -16.50
CA SER A 84 -2.90 2.23 -17.77
C SER A 84 -4.14 2.29 -18.66
#